data_AF-A0A378KTS4-F1
#
_entry.id   AF-A0A378KTS4-F1
#
_cell.length_a   1.000
_cell.length_b   1.000
_cell.length_c   1.000
_cell.angle_alpha   90.00
_cell.angle_beta   90.00
_cell.angle_gamma   90.00
#
_symmetry.space_group_name_H-M   'P 1'
#
loop_
_entity.id
_entity.type
_entity.pdbx_description
1 polymer ?
#
loop_
_entity_poly.entity_id
_entity_poly.type
_entity_poly.pdbx_seq_one_letter_code
_entity_poly.pdbx_strand_id
1 'polypeptide(L)'
;MFGKFPDGPSSLHEQLDELYRDKNDKTPENTSDETLNTIKASSDKAFADKVAADRLAANKMAAEADHLNQVKIINELFFQLMMEALRSSDVKGNLEHATIQVGFTSVADALNKIVNNEGQSPLQYLIQKQDFSGARALMDNGAILGPVEEAVFELARDSKAAREYGLPEPSPSEQLHTVKYFGLFLGIEMTSKDGVTFSQYAHIAPTYQLMTDNVNRHAQKNPENQDFRELADAFSFSNKSAAFSNSTSQRNPAAGQELSDRIQSGKLTTIPISCEGHAMGLSIVPDGPGSKSGYLVYTNKGLGAKPAEYGTQIYRLDDVSKANPQFINNMMNGFHNGTPHDEIKRQIAQVTEGKDPIHVIRQKGQKVDNCTIANSGANVHGILLCQQAVKKGGFDKLDGQDMAYARDEYKQFKADMKADKVKELAEAIKKNPGDSDLINLGKGFLNKKNADPDLKSQLELALGSKMLRDTPSTQSQTELKI
;
A
#
# COMPACT_ATOMS: atom_id res chain seq x y z
N MET A 1 -14.84 25.76 -31.82
CA MET A 1 -15.55 26.90 -31.18
C MET A 1 -15.22 26.81 -29.70
N PHE A 2 -14.15 27.49 -29.27
CA PHE A 2 -13.59 27.35 -27.92
C PHE A 2 -14.43 28.17 -26.93
N GLY A 3 -15.04 27.48 -25.97
CA GLY A 3 -15.74 28.09 -24.84
C GLY A 3 -14.75 28.73 -23.87
N LYS A 4 -15.05 29.97 -23.47
CA LYS A 4 -14.29 30.78 -22.51
C LYS A 4 -14.21 30.08 -21.15
N PHE A 5 -13.01 30.05 -20.56
CA PHE A 5 -12.80 29.76 -19.15
C PHE A 5 -13.32 30.93 -18.29
N PRO A 6 -13.90 30.67 -17.10
CA PRO A 6 -14.29 31.73 -16.18
C PRO A 6 -13.05 32.43 -15.62
N ASP A 7 -13.15 33.75 -15.49
CA ASP A 7 -12.10 34.64 -15.01
C ASP A 7 -11.54 34.18 -13.65
N GLY A 8 -10.21 34.28 -13.53
CA GLY A 8 -9.45 33.87 -12.36
C GLY A 8 -9.79 34.67 -11.10
N PRO A 9 -9.25 34.24 -9.96
CA PRO A 9 -9.58 34.78 -8.64
C PRO A 9 -9.20 36.25 -8.57
N SER A 10 -10.06 37.04 -7.91
CA SER A 10 -9.77 38.44 -7.54
C SER A 10 -8.33 38.55 -7.03
N SER A 11 -7.63 39.58 -7.50
CA SER A 11 -6.23 39.73 -7.12
C SER A 11 -6.12 39.81 -5.60
N LEU A 12 -5.04 39.27 -5.02
CA LEU A 12 -4.81 39.32 -3.57
C LEU A 12 -4.90 40.74 -3.00
N HIS A 13 -4.72 41.75 -3.87
CA HIS A 13 -4.89 43.17 -3.57
C HIS A 13 -6.36 43.56 -3.33
N GLU A 14 -7.30 43.04 -4.13
CA GLU A 14 -8.74 43.28 -3.97
C GLU A 14 -9.31 42.57 -2.73
N GLN A 15 -8.78 41.39 -2.38
CA GLN A 15 -9.17 40.67 -1.15
C GLN A 15 -8.64 41.37 0.12
N LEU A 16 -7.56 42.14 0.02
CA LEU A 16 -7.01 42.94 1.11
C LEU A 16 -7.81 44.24 1.31
N ASP A 17 -8.28 44.89 0.23
CA ASP A 17 -9.10 46.09 0.32
C ASP A 17 -10.46 45.83 1.01
N GLU A 18 -11.04 44.63 0.86
CA GLU A 18 -12.23 44.21 1.63
C GLU A 18 -11.93 43.98 3.12
N LEU A 19 -10.76 43.42 3.45
CA LEU A 19 -10.35 43.14 4.84
C LEU A 19 -9.99 44.39 5.64
N TYR A 20 -9.62 45.49 4.96
CA TYR A 20 -9.30 46.78 5.58
C TYR A 20 -10.46 47.79 5.54
N ARG A 21 -11.52 47.56 4.73
CA ARG A 21 -12.73 48.38 4.79
C ARG A 21 -13.51 48.22 6.10
N ASP A 22 -13.46 47.03 6.70
CA ASP A 22 -14.29 46.69 7.87
C ASP A 22 -13.68 47.10 9.24
N LYS A 23 -12.55 47.82 9.26
CA LYS A 23 -11.86 48.25 10.50
C LYS A 23 -11.73 49.76 10.70
N ASN A 24 -12.28 50.58 9.82
CA ASN A 24 -12.14 52.04 9.91
C ASN A 24 -13.26 52.77 10.67
N ASP A 25 -14.09 52.06 11.44
CA ASP A 25 -15.20 52.69 12.17
C ASP A 25 -14.95 52.87 13.68
N LYS A 26 -13.68 53.01 14.09
CA LYS A 26 -13.30 53.58 15.38
C LYS A 26 -11.98 54.34 15.25
N THR A 27 -12.07 55.66 15.13
CA THR A 27 -10.96 56.60 15.31
C THR A 27 -10.44 56.53 16.76
N PRO A 28 -9.14 56.28 16.99
CA PRO A 28 -8.47 56.74 18.20
C PRO A 28 -7.75 58.05 17.89
N GLU A 29 -8.07 59.08 18.69
CA GLU A 29 -7.32 60.33 18.73
C GLU A 29 -5.86 60.09 19.15
N ASN A 30 -4.94 60.80 18.48
CA ASN A 30 -3.51 60.97 18.80
C ASN A 30 -2.62 59.72 18.89
N THR A 31 -2.33 59.11 17.74
CA THR A 31 -1.05 58.41 17.51
C THR A 31 -0.16 59.29 16.64
N SER A 32 0.99 59.73 17.16
CA SER A 32 1.96 60.54 16.41
C SER A 32 2.45 59.80 15.16
N ASP A 33 2.70 60.54 14.06
CA ASP A 33 3.17 60.00 12.77
C ASP A 33 4.39 59.05 12.89
N GLU A 34 5.25 59.24 13.89
CA GLU A 34 6.36 58.33 14.21
C GLU A 34 5.91 56.92 14.60
N THR A 35 4.81 56.80 15.36
CA THR A 35 4.29 55.49 15.82
C THR A 35 3.68 54.70 14.67
N LEU A 36 2.95 55.37 13.77
CA LEU A 36 2.40 54.76 12.55
C LEU A 36 3.50 54.33 11.58
N ASN A 37 4.55 55.14 11.41
CA ASN A 37 5.71 54.78 10.60
C ASN A 37 6.50 53.60 11.16
N THR A 38 6.62 53.50 12.49
CA THR A 38 7.30 52.37 13.15
C THR A 38 6.51 51.06 13.02
N ILE A 39 5.18 51.10 13.12
CA ILE A 39 4.31 49.94 12.91
C ILE A 39 4.37 49.45 11.46
N LYS A 40 4.32 50.37 10.49
CA LYS A 40 4.43 50.06 9.07
C LYS A 40 5.80 49.46 8.72
N ALA A 41 6.90 50.06 9.18
CA ALA A 41 8.24 49.53 8.97
C ALA A 41 8.45 48.13 9.60
N SER A 42 7.83 47.87 10.75
CA SER A 42 7.87 46.55 11.40
C SER A 42 7.07 45.49 10.63
N SER A 43 5.92 45.87 10.07
CA SER A 43 5.09 45.02 9.20
C SER A 43 5.78 44.71 7.87
N ASP A 44 6.39 45.72 7.23
CA ASP A 44 7.11 45.58 5.97
C ASP A 44 8.36 44.71 6.14
N LYS A 45 9.06 44.83 7.27
CA LYS A 45 10.17 43.96 7.64
C LYS A 45 9.71 42.51 7.86
N ALA A 46 8.64 42.29 8.63
CA ALA A 46 8.10 40.94 8.85
C ALA A 46 7.64 40.27 7.55
N PHE A 47 7.09 41.05 6.60
CA PHE A 47 6.74 40.58 5.28
C PHE A 47 7.98 40.24 4.44
N ALA A 48 9.00 41.10 4.42
CA ALA A 48 10.25 40.85 3.71
C ALA A 48 10.98 39.60 4.26
N ASP A 49 11.02 39.43 5.59
CA ASP A 49 11.60 38.27 6.26
C ASP A 49 10.85 36.98 5.89
N LYS A 50 9.51 37.03 5.83
CA LYS A 50 8.69 35.90 5.38
C LYS A 50 8.94 35.54 3.92
N VAL A 51 9.00 36.53 3.02
CA VAL A 51 9.29 36.31 1.59
C VAL A 51 10.70 35.73 1.39
N ALA A 52 11.69 36.18 2.16
CA ALA A 52 13.03 35.63 2.14
C ALA A 52 13.08 34.18 2.66
N ALA A 53 12.36 33.88 3.74
CA ALA A 53 12.23 32.53 4.28
C ALA A 53 11.53 31.58 3.30
N ASP A 54 10.45 32.02 2.65
CA ASP A 54 9.72 31.25 1.65
C ASP A 54 10.59 30.98 0.40
N ARG A 55 11.36 31.97 -0.06
CA ARG A 55 12.33 31.79 -1.16
C ARG A 55 13.47 30.83 -0.79
N LEU A 56 14.00 30.93 0.43
CA LEU A 56 15.03 30.01 0.91
C LEU A 56 14.50 28.58 1.02
N ALA A 57 13.26 28.41 1.52
CA ALA A 57 12.59 27.12 1.58
C ALA A 57 12.35 26.55 0.17
N ALA A 58 11.88 27.37 -0.77
CA ALA A 58 11.68 26.97 -2.17
C ALA A 58 12.99 26.56 -2.86
N ASN A 59 14.09 27.31 -2.66
CA ASN A 59 15.40 26.97 -3.21
C ASN A 59 15.97 25.68 -2.60
N LYS A 60 15.78 25.46 -1.29
CA LYS A 60 16.16 24.19 -0.64
C LYS A 60 15.37 23.02 -1.21
N MET A 61 14.05 23.16 -1.35
CA MET A 61 13.19 22.12 -1.94
C MET A 61 13.56 21.82 -3.39
N ALA A 62 13.90 22.85 -4.20
CA ALA A 62 14.34 22.66 -5.58
C ALA A 62 15.68 21.89 -5.64
N ALA A 63 16.66 22.27 -4.83
CA ALA A 63 17.95 21.57 -4.75
C ALA A 63 17.80 20.12 -4.26
N GLU A 64 16.94 19.88 -3.25
CA GLU A 64 16.60 18.52 -2.79
C GLU A 64 15.92 17.71 -3.90
N ALA A 65 14.99 18.31 -4.65
CA ALA A 65 14.31 17.64 -5.77
C ALA A 65 15.27 17.29 -6.91
N ASP A 66 16.19 18.20 -7.27
CA ASP A 66 17.20 17.95 -8.30
C ASP A 66 18.17 16.85 -7.87
N HIS A 67 18.62 16.87 -6.62
CA HIS A 67 19.47 15.81 -6.07
C HIS A 67 18.76 14.46 -6.07
N LEU A 68 17.50 14.41 -5.62
CA LEU A 68 16.69 13.18 -5.65
C LEU A 68 16.48 12.67 -7.08
N ASN A 69 16.30 13.55 -8.06
CA ASN A 69 16.19 13.15 -9.47
C ASN A 69 17.51 12.57 -9.99
N GLN A 70 18.66 13.17 -9.66
CA GLN A 70 19.97 12.62 -10.03
C GLN A 70 20.19 11.23 -9.43
N VAL A 71 19.88 11.05 -8.15
CA VAL A 71 19.97 9.74 -7.48
C VAL A 71 19.08 8.71 -8.18
N LYS A 72 17.85 9.06 -8.56
CA LYS A 72 16.96 8.16 -9.29
C LYS A 72 17.51 7.75 -10.66
N ILE A 73 18.08 8.71 -11.41
CA ILE A 73 18.67 8.42 -12.73
C ILE A 73 19.86 7.46 -12.59
N ILE A 74 20.74 7.70 -11.62
CA ILE A 74 21.91 6.84 -11.35
C ILE A 74 21.45 5.43 -10.96
N ASN A 75 20.48 5.34 -10.05
CA ASN A 75 19.94 4.06 -9.60
C ASN A 75 19.33 3.26 -10.76
N GLU A 76 18.50 3.90 -11.58
CA GLU A 76 17.85 3.25 -12.73
C GLU A 76 18.87 2.78 -13.77
N LEU A 77 19.88 3.61 -14.06
CA LEU A 77 20.98 3.23 -14.95
C LEU A 77 21.73 2.00 -14.44
N PHE A 78 22.09 1.98 -13.15
CA PHE A 78 22.76 0.82 -12.57
C PHE A 78 21.89 -0.44 -12.62
N PHE A 79 20.60 -0.32 -12.30
CA PHE A 79 19.65 -1.44 -12.40
C PHE A 79 19.60 -2.03 -13.81
N GLN A 80 19.56 -1.19 -14.84
CA GLN A 80 19.56 -1.64 -16.23
C GLN A 80 20.86 -2.36 -16.61
N LEU A 81 22.01 -1.77 -16.27
CA LEU A 81 23.33 -2.36 -16.53
C LEU A 81 23.53 -3.67 -15.76
N MET A 82 23.05 -3.74 -14.52
CA MET A 82 23.08 -4.95 -13.71
C MET A 82 22.24 -6.07 -14.34
N MET A 83 21.02 -5.77 -14.79
CA MET A 83 20.17 -6.76 -15.47
C MET A 83 20.81 -7.26 -16.78
N GLU A 84 21.56 -6.41 -17.47
CA GLU A 84 22.37 -6.82 -18.63
C GLU A 84 23.55 -7.69 -18.23
N ALA A 85 24.29 -7.31 -17.18
CA ALA A 85 25.42 -8.07 -16.66
C ALA A 85 25.02 -9.50 -16.25
N LEU A 86 23.86 -9.67 -15.61
CA LEU A 86 23.31 -10.98 -15.21
C LEU A 86 22.98 -11.91 -16.38
N ARG A 87 22.82 -11.38 -17.60
CA ARG A 87 22.58 -12.17 -18.82
C ARG A 87 23.87 -12.58 -19.53
N SER A 88 25.00 -12.02 -19.11
CA SER A 88 26.30 -12.27 -19.72
C SER A 88 26.99 -13.48 -19.11
N SER A 89 27.96 -14.06 -19.82
CA SER A 89 28.83 -15.11 -19.27
C SER A 89 29.85 -14.58 -18.26
N ASP A 90 30.19 -13.29 -18.31
CA ASP A 90 31.11 -12.62 -17.38
C ASP A 90 30.34 -11.63 -16.50
N VAL A 91 29.51 -12.18 -15.61
CA VAL A 91 28.68 -11.38 -14.69
C VAL A 91 29.53 -10.45 -13.83
N LYS A 92 30.63 -10.96 -13.27
CA LYS A 92 31.49 -10.19 -12.37
C LYS A 92 32.14 -9.00 -13.07
N GLY A 93 32.79 -9.20 -14.21
CA GLY A 93 33.43 -8.12 -14.97
C GLY A 93 32.44 -7.05 -15.41
N ASN A 94 31.25 -7.46 -15.85
CA ASN A 94 30.21 -6.52 -16.26
C ASN A 94 29.58 -5.75 -15.08
N LEU A 95 29.43 -6.37 -13.91
CA LEU A 95 29.01 -5.67 -12.70
C LEU A 95 30.06 -4.67 -12.21
N GLU A 96 31.35 -5.02 -12.28
CA GLU A 96 32.45 -4.09 -11.98
C GLU A 96 32.44 -2.89 -12.92
N HIS A 97 32.28 -3.11 -14.22
CA HIS A 97 32.16 -2.05 -15.21
C HIS A 97 30.94 -1.15 -14.95
N ALA A 98 29.77 -1.75 -14.70
CA ALA A 98 28.55 -1.02 -14.38
C ALA A 98 28.73 -0.14 -13.14
N THR A 99 29.35 -0.69 -12.08
CA THR A 99 29.64 0.00 -10.82
C THR A 99 30.52 1.23 -11.03
N ILE A 100 31.59 1.10 -11.83
CA ILE A 100 32.49 2.21 -12.16
C ILE A 100 31.74 3.29 -12.94
N GLN A 101 30.92 2.88 -13.91
CA GLN A 101 30.16 3.80 -14.76
C GLN A 101 29.19 4.68 -13.97
N VAL A 102 28.61 4.16 -12.88
CA VAL A 102 27.68 4.91 -12.02
C VAL A 102 28.35 5.58 -10.81
N GLY A 103 29.67 5.48 -10.68
CA GLY A 103 30.46 6.21 -9.68
C GLY A 103 30.57 5.57 -8.31
N PHE A 104 30.27 4.27 -8.17
CA PHE A 104 30.46 3.54 -6.91
C PHE A 104 31.90 3.00 -6.78
N THR A 105 32.39 2.87 -5.55
CA THR A 105 33.75 2.41 -5.27
C THR A 105 33.90 0.89 -5.29
N SER A 106 32.81 0.13 -5.15
CA SER A 106 32.81 -1.33 -5.24
C SER A 106 31.43 -1.87 -5.59
N VAL A 107 31.40 -3.06 -6.20
CA VAL A 107 30.16 -3.75 -6.61
C VAL A 107 29.26 -3.99 -5.40
N ALA A 108 29.84 -4.47 -4.29
CA ALA A 108 29.09 -4.70 -3.06
C ALA A 108 28.44 -3.42 -2.53
N ASP A 109 29.11 -2.27 -2.61
CA ASP A 109 28.54 -1.00 -2.16
C ASP A 109 27.35 -0.58 -3.03
N ALA A 110 27.48 -0.72 -4.35
CA ALA A 110 26.40 -0.43 -5.30
C ALA A 110 25.18 -1.34 -5.07
N LEU A 111 25.40 -2.66 -4.99
CA LEU A 111 24.33 -3.65 -4.82
C LEU A 111 23.51 -3.46 -3.54
N ASN A 112 24.10 -2.92 -2.48
CA ASN A 112 23.46 -2.76 -1.17
C ASN A 112 22.91 -1.35 -0.88
N LYS A 113 23.21 -0.36 -1.72
CA LYS A 113 22.73 1.04 -1.54
C LYS A 113 21.71 1.49 -2.57
N ILE A 114 21.73 0.89 -3.76
CA ILE A 114 20.88 1.31 -4.86
C ILE A 114 19.49 0.68 -4.70
N VAL A 115 18.46 1.46 -5.07
CA VAL A 115 17.07 0.99 -5.12
C VAL A 115 16.42 1.43 -6.43
N ASN A 116 15.55 0.59 -7.00
CA ASN A 116 14.87 0.93 -8.25
C ASN A 116 13.80 2.02 -8.02
N ASN A 117 13.07 2.39 -9.08
CA ASN A 117 11.98 3.36 -8.99
C ASN A 117 10.83 2.96 -8.04
N GLU A 118 10.73 1.68 -7.71
CA GLU A 118 9.77 1.12 -6.75
C GLU A 118 10.34 1.02 -5.33
N GLY A 119 11.60 1.40 -5.11
CA GLY A 119 12.27 1.36 -3.81
C GLY A 119 12.85 -0.01 -3.45
N GLN A 120 12.89 -0.96 -4.38
CA GLN A 120 13.43 -2.30 -4.15
C GLN A 120 14.94 -2.35 -4.33
N SER A 121 15.64 -3.09 -3.47
CA SER A 121 17.05 -3.41 -3.71
C SER A 121 17.18 -4.39 -4.90
N PRO A 122 18.37 -4.47 -5.55
CA PRO A 122 18.67 -5.47 -6.56
C PRO A 122 18.31 -6.91 -6.17
N LEU A 123 18.71 -7.31 -4.96
CA LEU A 123 18.49 -8.66 -4.46
C LEU A 123 17.01 -8.91 -4.20
N GLN A 124 16.32 -7.96 -3.56
CA GLN A 124 14.89 -8.01 -3.34
C GLN A 124 14.13 -8.17 -4.67
N TYR A 125 14.48 -7.39 -5.69
CA TYR A 125 13.85 -7.44 -7.01
C TYR A 125 13.96 -8.84 -7.63
N LEU A 126 15.16 -9.42 -7.70
CA LEU A 126 15.35 -10.75 -8.30
C LEU A 126 14.61 -11.85 -7.53
N ILE A 127 14.62 -11.79 -6.20
CA ILE A 127 13.88 -12.74 -5.35
C ILE A 127 12.38 -12.65 -5.62
N GLN A 128 11.82 -11.44 -5.72
CA GLN A 128 10.40 -11.24 -6.02
C GLN A 128 10.02 -11.70 -7.44
N LYS A 129 10.94 -11.57 -8.40
CA LYS A 129 10.83 -12.15 -9.75
C LYS A 129 11.09 -13.67 -9.79
N GLN A 130 11.42 -14.28 -8.66
CA GLN A 130 11.74 -15.71 -8.52
C GLN A 130 12.94 -16.14 -9.38
N ASP A 131 13.85 -15.22 -9.67
CA ASP A 131 15.12 -15.49 -10.34
C ASP A 131 16.19 -15.83 -9.29
N PHE A 132 16.14 -17.05 -8.79
CA PHE A 132 17.06 -17.54 -7.76
C PHE A 132 18.51 -17.67 -8.25
N SER A 133 18.70 -17.92 -9.55
CA SER A 133 20.04 -17.94 -10.17
C SER A 133 20.66 -16.55 -10.17
N GLY A 134 19.91 -15.54 -10.62
CA GLY A 134 20.35 -14.15 -10.59
C GLY A 134 20.57 -13.64 -9.16
N ALA A 135 19.65 -13.95 -8.23
CA ALA A 135 19.80 -13.60 -6.82
C ALA A 135 21.08 -14.19 -6.21
N ARG A 136 21.39 -15.45 -6.52
CA ARG A 136 22.65 -16.08 -6.10
C ARG A 136 23.86 -15.41 -6.71
N ALA A 137 23.83 -15.09 -8.01
CA ALA A 137 24.92 -14.36 -8.66
C ALA A 137 25.16 -12.99 -8.01
N LEU A 138 24.11 -12.26 -7.59
CA LEU A 138 24.28 -11.01 -6.85
C LEU A 138 24.90 -11.23 -5.46
N MET A 139 24.47 -12.27 -4.73
CA MET A 139 25.06 -12.61 -3.42
C MET A 139 26.54 -13.02 -3.55
N ASP A 140 26.89 -13.81 -4.56
CA ASP A 140 28.28 -14.18 -4.86
C ASP A 140 29.17 -12.96 -5.18
N ASN A 141 28.55 -11.82 -5.56
CA ASN A 141 29.21 -10.55 -5.84
C ASN A 141 29.01 -9.50 -4.72
N GLY A 142 28.54 -9.91 -3.54
CA GLY A 142 28.53 -9.08 -2.33
C GLY A 142 27.21 -8.40 -2.01
N ALA A 143 26.10 -8.74 -2.67
CA ALA A 143 24.77 -8.36 -2.18
C ALA A 143 24.46 -9.05 -0.84
N ILE A 144 23.87 -8.31 0.10
CA ILE A 144 23.58 -8.78 1.46
C ILE A 144 22.09 -9.10 1.58
N LEU A 145 21.80 -10.26 2.14
CA LEU A 145 20.45 -10.66 2.51
C LEU A 145 20.07 -9.96 3.84
N GLY A 146 19.47 -8.78 3.73
CA GLY A 146 18.95 -8.01 4.87
C GLY A 146 17.56 -8.50 5.31
N PRO A 147 16.97 -7.88 6.35
CA PRO A 147 15.64 -8.29 6.84
C PRO A 147 14.52 -8.21 5.80
N VAL A 148 14.59 -7.26 4.86
CA VAL A 148 13.60 -7.12 3.78
C VAL A 148 13.78 -8.24 2.76
N GLU A 149 15.02 -8.44 2.30
CA GLU A 149 15.37 -9.49 1.34
C GLU A 149 15.05 -10.89 1.90
N GLU A 150 15.33 -11.14 3.18
CA GLU A 150 14.94 -12.38 3.87
C GLU A 150 13.42 -12.55 3.87
N ALA A 151 12.67 -11.50 4.19
CA ALA A 151 11.21 -11.58 4.24
C ALA A 151 10.60 -11.88 2.86
N VAL A 152 11.14 -11.31 1.77
CA VAL A 152 10.70 -11.67 0.41
C VAL A 152 11.19 -13.05 -0.02
N PHE A 153 12.38 -13.47 0.43
CA PHE A 153 12.93 -14.80 0.17
C PHE A 153 12.06 -15.88 0.78
N GLU A 154 11.67 -15.73 2.05
CA GLU A 154 10.76 -16.66 2.72
C GLU A 154 9.43 -16.80 1.98
N LEU A 155 8.91 -15.71 1.41
CA LEU A 155 7.75 -15.81 0.54
C LEU A 155 8.08 -16.59 -0.74
N ALA A 156 9.13 -16.19 -1.46
CA ALA A 156 9.50 -16.72 -2.77
C ALA A 156 9.77 -18.22 -2.76
N ARG A 157 10.17 -18.78 -1.61
CA ARG A 157 10.35 -20.23 -1.41
C ARG A 157 9.07 -21.06 -1.63
N ASP A 158 7.89 -20.46 -1.52
CA ASP A 158 6.59 -21.13 -1.79
C ASP A 158 6.27 -21.24 -3.30
N SER A 159 7.19 -20.84 -4.18
CA SER A 159 7.01 -20.86 -5.63
C SER A 159 7.46 -22.16 -6.30
N LYS A 160 6.92 -22.44 -7.49
CA LYS A 160 7.40 -23.52 -8.35
C LYS A 160 8.88 -23.36 -8.71
N ALA A 161 9.31 -22.15 -9.03
CA ALA A 161 10.70 -21.85 -9.39
C ALA A 161 11.68 -22.16 -8.23
N ALA A 162 11.29 -21.92 -6.98
CA ALA A 162 12.11 -22.26 -5.82
C ALA A 162 12.35 -23.77 -5.70
N ARG A 163 11.29 -24.56 -5.92
CA ARG A 163 11.37 -26.04 -5.88
C ARG A 163 12.23 -26.58 -7.00
N GLU A 164 12.09 -26.03 -8.21
CA GLU A 164 12.93 -26.39 -9.36
C GLU A 164 14.40 -25.99 -9.15
N TYR A 165 14.66 -24.89 -8.43
CA TYR A 165 16.00 -24.49 -8.01
C TYR A 165 16.59 -25.36 -6.89
N GLY A 166 15.76 -26.19 -6.22
CA GLY A 166 16.17 -27.07 -5.13
C GLY A 166 16.14 -26.42 -3.74
N LEU A 167 15.40 -25.31 -3.58
CA LEU A 167 15.17 -24.72 -2.26
C LEU A 167 14.14 -25.53 -1.46
N PRO A 168 14.30 -25.65 -0.14
CA PRO A 168 13.32 -26.32 0.70
C PRO A 168 12.02 -25.51 0.76
N GLU A 169 10.88 -26.21 0.67
CA GLU A 169 9.58 -25.59 0.87
C GLU A 169 9.50 -24.91 2.26
N PRO A 170 8.87 -23.73 2.37
CA PRO A 170 8.70 -23.06 3.64
C PRO A 170 7.71 -23.84 4.51
N SER A 171 8.01 -23.94 5.81
CA SER A 171 7.07 -24.56 6.74
C SER A 171 5.76 -23.75 6.77
N PRO A 172 4.60 -24.41 6.65
CA PRO A 172 3.32 -23.72 6.78
C PRO A 172 3.24 -23.02 8.13
N SER A 173 2.92 -21.73 8.12
CA SER A 173 2.60 -21.00 9.34
C SER A 173 1.13 -20.59 9.35
N GLU A 174 0.37 -21.16 10.28
CA GLU A 174 -1.03 -20.78 10.50
C GLU A 174 -1.16 -19.39 11.13
N GLN A 175 -0.10 -18.90 11.79
CA GLN A 175 -0.12 -17.63 12.53
C GLN A 175 0.99 -16.69 12.05
N LEU A 176 0.71 -15.39 12.06
CA LEU A 176 1.74 -14.37 11.82
C LEU A 176 2.61 -14.21 13.06
N HIS A 177 3.91 -14.00 12.85
CA HIS A 177 4.76 -13.44 13.89
C HIS A 177 4.16 -12.12 14.41
N THR A 178 4.28 -11.84 15.71
CA THR A 178 3.71 -10.66 16.38
C THR A 178 4.00 -9.36 15.62
N VAL A 179 5.25 -9.15 15.18
CA VAL A 179 5.63 -7.94 14.42
C VAL A 179 4.93 -7.83 13.07
N LYS A 180 4.65 -8.94 12.38
CA LYS A 180 3.91 -8.95 11.12
C LYS A 180 2.42 -8.75 11.39
N TYR A 181 1.88 -9.41 12.42
CA TYR A 181 0.47 -9.32 12.81
C TYR A 181 0.01 -7.88 13.05
N PHE A 182 0.80 -7.10 13.78
CA PHE A 182 0.53 -5.68 14.03
C PHE A 182 1.09 -4.78 12.93
N GLY A 183 2.31 -5.05 12.46
CA GLY A 183 3.04 -4.20 11.52
C GLY A 183 2.38 -4.10 10.15
N LEU A 184 1.94 -5.20 9.55
CA LEU A 184 1.21 -5.19 8.27
C LEU A 184 -0.07 -4.36 8.38
N PHE A 185 -0.79 -4.53 9.47
CA PHE A 185 -2.13 -3.99 9.61
C PHE A 185 -2.13 -2.50 9.97
N LEU A 186 -1.27 -2.12 10.92
CA LEU A 186 -1.09 -0.74 11.34
C LEU A 186 -0.16 0.02 10.39
N GLY A 187 0.56 -0.66 9.50
CA GLY A 187 1.56 -0.10 8.59
C GLY A 187 2.79 0.42 9.33
N ILE A 188 3.29 -0.34 10.30
CA ILE A 188 4.45 0.01 11.12
C ILE A 188 5.63 -0.84 10.63
N GLU A 189 6.64 -0.17 10.08
CA GLU A 189 7.86 -0.80 9.60
C GLU A 189 8.87 -0.93 10.74
N MET A 190 9.25 -2.16 11.02
CA MET A 190 10.32 -2.53 11.94
C MET A 190 10.82 -3.95 11.64
N THR A 191 11.99 -4.26 12.20
CA THR A 191 12.51 -5.62 12.31
C THR A 191 12.36 -6.07 13.76
N SER A 192 11.94 -7.32 13.95
CA SER A 192 11.89 -7.98 15.25
C SER A 192 13.25 -7.99 15.94
N LYS A 193 13.26 -8.14 17.27
CA LYS A 193 14.47 -8.32 18.08
C LYS A 193 15.29 -9.55 17.67
N ASP A 194 14.70 -10.51 16.96
CA ASP A 194 15.41 -11.66 16.39
C ASP A 194 16.38 -11.25 15.26
N GLY A 195 16.30 -10.00 14.77
CA GLY A 195 17.16 -9.45 13.73
C GLY A 195 16.77 -9.84 12.30
N VAL A 196 15.75 -10.69 12.13
CA VAL A 196 15.41 -11.34 10.85
C VAL A 196 13.96 -11.07 10.45
N THR A 197 13.02 -11.10 11.39
CA THR A 197 11.60 -10.98 11.06
C THR A 197 11.23 -9.52 10.77
N PHE A 198 11.16 -9.18 9.49
CA PHE A 198 10.63 -7.90 9.05
C PHE A 198 9.10 -7.85 9.16
N SER A 199 8.57 -6.74 9.67
CA SER A 199 7.15 -6.50 9.92
C SER A 199 6.26 -6.43 8.67
N GLN A 200 6.86 -6.19 7.50
CA GLN A 200 6.15 -6.19 6.21
C GLN A 200 6.37 -7.53 5.50
N TYR A 201 5.64 -7.76 4.40
CA TYR A 201 5.59 -9.03 3.66
C TYR A 201 5.05 -10.22 4.46
N ALA A 202 4.00 -10.84 3.96
CA ALA A 202 3.50 -12.08 4.54
C ALA A 202 2.73 -12.88 3.50
N HIS A 203 2.65 -14.18 3.75
CA HIS A 203 1.89 -15.10 2.93
C HIS A 203 0.39 -14.78 2.93
N ILE A 204 -0.30 -15.20 1.86
CA ILE A 204 -1.73 -14.97 1.66
C ILE A 204 -2.56 -15.63 2.76
N ALA A 205 -2.30 -16.91 3.10
CA ALA A 205 -3.11 -17.66 4.06
C ALA A 205 -3.36 -16.90 5.37
N PRO A 206 -2.33 -16.54 6.16
CA PRO A 206 -2.56 -15.89 7.45
C PRO A 206 -3.09 -14.44 7.31
N THR A 207 -2.76 -13.74 6.22
CA THR A 207 -3.23 -12.37 6.01
C THR A 207 -4.67 -12.30 5.49
N TYR A 208 -5.09 -13.26 4.69
CA TYR A 208 -6.45 -13.39 4.20
C TYR A 208 -7.40 -13.91 5.29
N GLN A 209 -6.92 -14.81 6.16
CA GLN A 209 -7.61 -15.15 7.41
C GLN A 209 -7.81 -13.90 8.28
N LEU A 210 -6.76 -13.11 8.50
CA LEU A 210 -6.86 -11.86 9.26
C LEU A 210 -7.89 -10.89 8.64
N MET A 211 -7.90 -10.75 7.31
CA MET A 211 -8.92 -9.95 6.63
C MET A 211 -10.34 -10.50 6.82
N THR A 212 -10.50 -11.82 6.70
CA THR A 212 -11.78 -12.53 6.92
C THR A 212 -12.31 -12.27 8.33
N ASP A 213 -11.46 -12.39 9.35
CA ASP A 213 -11.83 -12.14 10.74
C ASP A 213 -12.28 -10.70 10.98
N ASN A 214 -11.61 -9.73 10.35
CA ASN A 214 -11.95 -8.32 10.49
C ASN A 214 -13.28 -7.96 9.81
N VAL A 215 -13.55 -8.49 8.61
CA VAL A 215 -14.83 -8.28 7.93
C VAL A 215 -15.96 -8.94 8.74
N ASN A 216 -15.75 -10.17 9.23
CA ASN A 216 -16.70 -10.85 10.11
C ASN A 216 -17.00 -10.06 11.38
N ARG A 217 -15.96 -9.57 12.07
CA ARG A 217 -16.14 -8.79 13.29
C ARG A 217 -16.89 -7.49 13.04
N HIS A 218 -16.60 -6.79 11.94
CA HIS A 218 -17.32 -5.58 11.59
C HIS A 218 -18.79 -5.87 11.24
N ALA A 219 -19.07 -6.95 10.50
CA ALA A 219 -20.45 -7.38 10.24
C ALA A 219 -21.21 -7.78 11.51
N GLN A 220 -20.54 -8.39 12.50
CA GLN A 220 -21.12 -8.72 13.79
C GLN A 220 -21.43 -7.49 14.65
N LYS A 221 -20.59 -6.45 14.56
CA LYS A 221 -20.83 -5.16 15.24
C LYS A 221 -21.99 -4.37 14.63
N ASN A 222 -22.28 -4.60 13.35
CA ASN A 222 -23.31 -3.89 12.58
C ASN A 222 -24.30 -4.91 11.96
N PRO A 223 -25.05 -5.67 12.78
CA PRO A 223 -25.85 -6.81 12.33
C PRO A 223 -26.97 -6.43 11.35
N GLU A 224 -27.42 -5.18 11.34
CA GLU A 224 -28.39 -4.62 10.40
C GLU A 224 -27.82 -4.35 9.01
N ASN A 225 -26.49 -4.20 8.88
CA ASN A 225 -25.84 -3.92 7.62
C ASN A 225 -25.75 -5.17 6.74
N GLN A 226 -26.71 -5.31 5.83
CA GLN A 226 -26.79 -6.48 4.94
C GLN A 226 -25.59 -6.60 4.00
N ASP A 227 -25.03 -5.46 3.56
CA ASP A 227 -23.90 -5.43 2.63
C ASP A 227 -22.66 -6.05 3.26
N PHE A 228 -22.40 -5.72 4.53
CA PHE A 228 -21.28 -6.30 5.28
C PHE A 228 -21.50 -7.76 5.68
N ARG A 229 -22.74 -8.21 5.87
CA ARG A 229 -23.02 -9.65 6.06
C ARG A 229 -22.71 -10.46 4.80
N GLU A 230 -23.02 -9.92 3.62
CA GLU A 230 -22.68 -10.57 2.35
C GLU A 230 -21.16 -10.58 2.10
N LEU A 231 -20.48 -9.47 2.40
CA LEU A 231 -19.01 -9.40 2.39
C LEU A 231 -18.40 -10.44 3.33
N ALA A 232 -18.88 -10.54 4.57
CA ALA A 232 -18.44 -11.51 5.55
C ALA A 232 -18.59 -12.95 5.04
N ASP A 233 -19.75 -13.31 4.49
CA ASP A 233 -19.99 -14.61 3.87
C ASP A 233 -19.04 -14.87 2.69
N ALA A 234 -18.80 -13.86 1.82
CA ALA A 234 -17.91 -13.99 0.68
C ALA A 234 -16.45 -14.23 1.10
N PHE A 235 -15.93 -13.47 2.07
CA PHE A 235 -14.58 -13.67 2.60
C PHE A 235 -14.43 -15.05 3.26
N SER A 236 -15.37 -15.43 4.13
CA SER A 236 -15.37 -16.73 4.81
C SER A 236 -15.44 -17.90 3.83
N PHE A 237 -16.34 -17.84 2.85
CA PHE A 237 -16.45 -18.86 1.81
C PHE A 237 -15.15 -18.98 1.03
N SER A 238 -14.61 -17.84 0.54
CA SER A 238 -13.45 -17.87 -0.35
C SER A 238 -12.19 -18.31 0.36
N ASN A 239 -12.02 -17.92 1.63
CA ASN A 239 -10.92 -18.37 2.46
C ASN A 239 -10.97 -19.90 2.68
N LYS A 240 -12.16 -20.45 2.99
CA LYS A 240 -12.38 -21.89 3.13
C LYS A 240 -12.18 -22.66 1.82
N SER A 241 -12.73 -22.16 0.71
CA SER A 241 -12.66 -22.83 -0.59
C SER A 241 -11.23 -22.88 -1.12
N ALA A 242 -10.50 -21.76 -1.04
CA ALA A 242 -9.13 -21.70 -1.51
C ALA A 242 -8.16 -22.48 -0.61
N ALA A 243 -8.41 -22.51 0.71
CA ALA A 243 -7.63 -23.24 1.71
C ALA A 243 -6.13 -23.06 1.50
N PHE A 244 -5.67 -21.81 1.49
CA PHE A 244 -4.25 -21.52 1.27
C PHE A 244 -3.41 -22.14 2.38
N SER A 245 -2.30 -22.74 1.98
CA SER A 245 -1.13 -22.91 2.84
C SER A 245 -0.07 -21.96 2.28
N ASN A 246 0.51 -21.12 3.13
CA ASN A 246 1.36 -20.03 2.69
C ASN A 246 0.67 -19.17 1.62
N SER A 247 1.19 -19.12 0.40
CA SER A 247 0.62 -18.35 -0.72
C SER A 247 0.11 -19.23 -1.86
N THR A 248 -0.04 -20.53 -1.61
CA THR A 248 -0.48 -21.53 -2.58
C THR A 248 -1.81 -22.17 -2.15
N SER A 249 -2.78 -22.20 -3.05
CA SER A 249 -4.08 -22.84 -2.78
C SER A 249 -3.93 -24.36 -2.73
N GLN A 250 -4.35 -24.99 -1.62
CA GLN A 250 -4.22 -26.44 -1.43
C GLN A 250 -5.36 -27.24 -2.07
N ARG A 251 -6.35 -26.55 -2.65
CA ARG A 251 -7.54 -27.18 -3.23
C ARG A 251 -7.69 -26.93 -4.72
N ASN A 252 -6.64 -26.49 -5.40
CA ASN A 252 -6.62 -26.38 -6.86
C ASN A 252 -6.71 -27.79 -7.51
N PRO A 253 -7.63 -28.07 -8.45
CA PRO A 253 -8.54 -27.14 -9.13
C PRO A 253 -9.95 -26.99 -8.54
N ALA A 254 -10.33 -27.79 -7.53
CA ALA A 254 -11.65 -27.75 -6.90
C ALA A 254 -12.02 -26.37 -6.33
N ALA A 255 -11.06 -25.62 -5.80
CA ALA A 255 -11.26 -24.26 -5.31
C ALA A 255 -11.81 -23.33 -6.41
N GLY A 256 -11.22 -23.36 -7.61
CA GLY A 256 -11.70 -22.57 -8.75
C GLY A 256 -13.10 -22.97 -9.18
N GLN A 257 -13.45 -24.25 -9.09
CA GLN A 257 -14.81 -24.72 -9.37
C GLN A 257 -15.81 -24.17 -8.35
N GLU A 258 -15.55 -24.32 -7.06
CA GLU A 258 -16.45 -23.83 -5.99
C GLU A 258 -16.68 -22.32 -6.05
N LEU A 259 -15.62 -21.55 -6.31
CA LEU A 259 -15.72 -20.10 -6.45
C LEU A 259 -16.48 -19.71 -7.73
N SER A 260 -16.24 -20.41 -8.84
CA SER A 260 -17.01 -20.22 -10.09
C SER A 260 -18.49 -20.52 -9.88
N ASP A 261 -18.83 -21.63 -9.23
CA ASP A 261 -20.21 -22.04 -8.96
C ASP A 261 -20.92 -21.01 -8.08
N ARG A 262 -20.22 -20.47 -7.08
CA ARG A 262 -20.74 -19.38 -6.24
C ARG A 262 -21.05 -18.13 -7.06
N ILE A 263 -20.14 -17.70 -7.94
CA ILE A 263 -20.35 -16.56 -8.85
C ILE A 263 -21.57 -16.81 -9.74
N GLN A 264 -21.65 -17.98 -10.36
CA GLN A 264 -22.76 -18.37 -11.25
C GLN A 264 -24.10 -18.47 -10.51
N SER A 265 -24.09 -18.77 -9.20
CA SER A 265 -25.28 -18.72 -8.36
C SER A 265 -25.75 -17.29 -8.01
N GLY A 266 -25.05 -16.27 -8.51
CA GLY A 266 -25.40 -14.86 -8.30
C GLY A 266 -24.90 -14.29 -6.98
N LYS A 267 -23.92 -14.93 -6.33
CA LYS A 267 -23.38 -14.49 -5.03
C LYS A 267 -22.05 -13.75 -5.18
N LEU A 268 -21.88 -12.67 -4.40
CA LEU A 268 -20.60 -12.01 -4.22
C LEU A 268 -19.50 -13.02 -3.88
N THR A 269 -18.38 -12.93 -4.59
CA THR A 269 -17.22 -13.79 -4.40
C THR A 269 -15.95 -12.96 -4.42
N THR A 270 -15.13 -13.10 -3.38
CA THR A 270 -13.81 -12.49 -3.29
C THR A 270 -12.77 -13.51 -3.74
N ILE A 271 -11.74 -13.06 -4.44
CA ILE A 271 -10.69 -13.92 -4.98
C ILE A 271 -9.36 -13.32 -4.50
N PRO A 272 -8.69 -13.95 -3.51
CA PRO A 272 -7.34 -13.53 -3.15
C PRO A 272 -6.40 -13.85 -4.33
N ILE A 273 -5.72 -12.83 -4.82
CA ILE A 273 -4.83 -12.95 -5.98
C ILE A 273 -3.44 -12.43 -5.65
N SER A 274 -2.45 -12.99 -6.32
CA SER A 274 -1.04 -12.65 -6.09
C SER A 274 -0.18 -12.77 -7.35
N CYS A 275 0.90 -12.00 -7.40
CA CYS A 275 1.90 -12.01 -8.46
C CYS A 275 3.25 -11.53 -7.89
N GLU A 276 4.37 -12.15 -8.25
CA GLU A 276 5.74 -11.64 -7.96
C GLU A 276 5.97 -11.09 -6.52
N GLY A 277 5.43 -11.76 -5.49
CA GLY A 277 5.58 -11.36 -4.09
C GLY A 277 4.58 -10.29 -3.62
N HIS A 278 3.65 -9.87 -4.46
CA HIS A 278 2.58 -8.93 -4.17
C HIS A 278 1.21 -9.60 -4.18
N ALA A 279 0.30 -9.08 -3.37
CA ALA A 279 -1.09 -9.49 -3.35
C ALA A 279 -1.98 -8.34 -3.79
N MET A 280 -3.03 -8.63 -4.54
CA MET A 280 -4.01 -7.65 -5.02
C MET A 280 -5.41 -8.09 -4.56
N GLY A 281 -6.39 -7.18 -4.68
CA GLY A 281 -7.79 -7.51 -4.47
C GLY A 281 -8.46 -7.84 -5.79
N LEU A 282 -9.21 -8.94 -5.86
CA LEU A 282 -10.11 -9.24 -6.96
C LEU A 282 -11.44 -9.73 -6.39
N SER A 283 -12.56 -9.26 -6.93
CA SER A 283 -13.88 -9.75 -6.57
C SER A 283 -14.82 -9.72 -7.76
N ILE A 284 -15.80 -10.61 -7.75
CA ILE A 284 -16.90 -10.64 -8.71
C ILE A 284 -18.21 -10.38 -7.95
N VAL A 285 -18.97 -9.38 -8.41
CA VAL A 285 -20.27 -9.00 -7.85
C VAL A 285 -21.33 -9.19 -8.94
N PRO A 286 -22.03 -10.33 -8.98
CA PRO A 286 -23.14 -10.54 -9.94
C PRO A 286 -24.28 -9.54 -9.72
N ASP A 287 -25.08 -9.24 -10.75
CA ASP A 287 -26.25 -8.36 -10.60
C ASP A 287 -27.41 -8.99 -9.79
N GLY A 288 -27.22 -10.22 -9.33
CA GLY A 288 -28.17 -10.96 -8.50
C GLY A 288 -28.39 -12.40 -8.99
N PRO A 289 -29.23 -13.15 -8.28
CA PRO A 289 -29.54 -14.54 -8.62
C PRO A 289 -30.07 -14.70 -10.05
N GLY A 290 -29.47 -15.61 -10.82
CA GLY A 290 -29.87 -15.90 -12.20
C GLY A 290 -29.40 -14.86 -13.24
N SER A 291 -28.72 -13.79 -12.83
CA SER A 291 -28.08 -12.87 -13.77
C SER A 291 -26.87 -13.50 -14.44
N LYS A 292 -26.70 -13.22 -15.74
CA LYS A 292 -25.46 -13.53 -16.47
C LYS A 292 -24.44 -12.41 -16.38
N SER A 293 -24.80 -11.25 -15.86
CA SER A 293 -23.94 -10.07 -15.82
C SER A 293 -23.62 -9.65 -14.39
N GLY A 294 -22.62 -8.81 -14.24
CA GLY A 294 -22.15 -8.33 -12.95
C GLY A 294 -20.99 -7.36 -13.08
N TYR A 295 -20.15 -7.34 -12.06
CA TYR A 295 -18.98 -6.47 -11.98
C TYR A 295 -17.74 -7.24 -11.57
N LEU A 296 -16.60 -6.86 -12.12
CA LEU A 296 -15.28 -7.27 -11.64
C LEU A 296 -14.63 -6.08 -10.93
N VAL A 297 -14.21 -6.30 -9.69
CA VAL A 297 -13.58 -5.28 -8.84
C VAL A 297 -12.13 -5.67 -8.63
N TYR A 298 -11.21 -4.96 -9.27
CA TYR A 298 -9.77 -5.18 -9.15
C TYR A 298 -9.12 -4.03 -8.35
N THR A 299 -8.28 -4.35 -7.38
CA THR A 299 -7.59 -3.37 -6.54
C THR A 299 -6.08 -3.61 -6.55
N ASN A 300 -5.33 -2.61 -7.00
CA ASN A 300 -3.90 -2.53 -6.78
C ASN A 300 -3.47 -1.12 -6.36
N LYS A 301 -2.88 -1.03 -5.16
CA LYS A 301 -2.31 0.20 -4.60
C LYS A 301 -0.78 0.15 -4.51
N GLY A 302 -0.17 -0.99 -4.84
CA GLY A 302 1.27 -1.24 -4.69
C GLY A 302 1.98 -1.31 -6.04
N LEU A 303 3.01 -2.16 -6.10
CA LEU A 303 3.88 -2.30 -7.28
C LEU A 303 3.10 -2.74 -8.54
N GLY A 304 3.60 -2.35 -9.71
CA GLY A 304 2.97 -2.64 -11.01
C GLY A 304 1.74 -1.78 -11.38
N ALA A 305 1.28 -0.89 -10.49
CA ALA A 305 0.30 0.14 -10.84
C ALA A 305 0.98 1.50 -11.06
N LYS A 306 0.55 2.23 -12.09
CA LYS A 306 0.99 3.62 -12.29
C LYS A 306 0.35 4.52 -11.21
N PRO A 307 0.95 5.66 -10.85
CA PRO A 307 0.35 6.60 -9.90
C PRO A 307 -1.08 7.03 -10.24
N ALA A 308 -1.41 7.12 -11.52
CA ALA A 308 -2.76 7.43 -12.00
C ALA A 308 -3.75 6.24 -11.91
N GLU A 309 -3.24 5.02 -11.78
CA GLU A 309 -3.98 3.75 -11.74
C GLU A 309 -4.12 3.19 -10.31
N TYR A 310 -3.51 3.83 -9.30
CA TYR A 310 -3.60 3.38 -7.91
C TYR A 310 -5.03 3.40 -7.38
N GLY A 311 -5.44 2.24 -6.86
CA GLY A 311 -6.71 2.06 -6.17
C GLY A 311 -7.54 0.93 -6.75
N THR A 312 -8.84 1.15 -6.85
CA THR A 312 -9.81 0.14 -7.27
C THR A 312 -10.42 0.49 -8.61
N GLN A 313 -10.39 -0.45 -9.53
CA GLN A 313 -10.96 -0.39 -10.87
C GLN A 313 -12.16 -1.33 -10.91
N ILE A 314 -13.29 -0.83 -11.41
CA ILE A 314 -14.53 -1.58 -11.50
C ILE A 314 -14.88 -1.73 -12.97
N TYR A 315 -15.02 -2.96 -13.41
CA TYR A 315 -15.35 -3.32 -14.78
C TYR A 315 -16.75 -3.89 -14.84
N ARG A 316 -17.47 -3.60 -15.92
CA ARG A 316 -18.71 -4.29 -16.23
C ARG A 316 -18.39 -5.66 -16.81
N LEU A 317 -19.09 -6.69 -16.34
CA LEU A 317 -19.10 -8.01 -16.96
C LEU A 317 -20.47 -8.26 -17.57
N ASP A 318 -20.51 -8.47 -18.88
CA ASP A 318 -21.74 -8.87 -19.57
C ASP A 318 -21.99 -10.38 -19.45
N ASP A 319 -20.94 -11.15 -19.11
CA ASP A 319 -20.97 -12.59 -18.90
C ASP A 319 -20.05 -13.00 -17.73
N VAL A 320 -20.63 -13.21 -16.56
CA VAL A 320 -19.92 -13.66 -15.34
C VAL A 320 -19.41 -15.10 -15.47
N SER A 321 -19.90 -15.89 -16.43
CA SER A 321 -19.38 -17.26 -16.65
C SER A 321 -17.94 -17.27 -17.15
N LYS A 322 -17.44 -16.13 -17.64
CA LYS A 322 -16.02 -15.93 -18.01
C LYS A 322 -15.08 -15.93 -16.81
N ALA A 323 -15.58 -15.61 -15.62
CA ALA A 323 -14.87 -15.86 -14.37
C ALA A 323 -14.95 -17.36 -14.03
N ASN A 324 -14.40 -18.19 -14.93
CA ASN A 324 -14.49 -19.64 -14.89
C ASN A 324 -13.43 -20.27 -13.97
N PRO A 325 -13.47 -21.60 -13.72
CA PRO A 325 -12.52 -22.25 -12.83
C PRO A 325 -11.05 -22.07 -13.23
N GLN A 326 -10.76 -22.03 -14.53
CA GLN A 326 -9.39 -21.85 -15.02
C GLN A 326 -8.86 -20.46 -14.70
N PHE A 327 -9.63 -19.41 -15.02
CA PHE A 327 -9.31 -18.04 -14.65
C PHE A 327 -9.08 -17.91 -13.14
N ILE A 328 -10.01 -18.42 -12.33
CA ILE A 328 -9.91 -18.31 -10.87
C ILE A 328 -8.67 -19.04 -10.33
N ASN A 329 -8.41 -20.28 -10.76
CA ASN A 329 -7.24 -21.04 -10.31
C ASN A 329 -5.91 -20.39 -10.71
N ASN A 330 -5.84 -19.81 -11.92
CA ASN A 330 -4.67 -19.08 -12.38
C ASN A 330 -4.42 -17.83 -11.52
N MET A 331 -5.47 -17.06 -11.25
CA MET A 331 -5.38 -15.82 -10.49
C MET A 331 -5.03 -16.08 -9.01
N MET A 332 -5.60 -17.12 -8.39
CA MET A 332 -5.29 -17.50 -7.01
C MET A 332 -3.85 -17.98 -6.82
N ASN A 333 -3.29 -18.69 -7.81
CA ASN A 333 -1.95 -19.26 -7.73
C ASN A 333 -0.91 -18.45 -8.53
N GLY A 334 -1.19 -17.18 -8.81
CA GLY A 334 -0.30 -16.35 -9.62
C GLY A 334 1.10 -16.25 -9.01
N PHE A 335 1.22 -16.06 -7.70
CA PHE A 335 2.53 -16.08 -7.04
C PHE A 335 3.23 -17.44 -7.14
N HIS A 336 2.53 -18.53 -6.82
CA HIS A 336 3.09 -19.88 -6.91
C HIS A 336 3.70 -20.17 -8.29
N ASN A 337 3.02 -19.70 -9.34
CA ASN A 337 3.39 -19.89 -10.73
C ASN A 337 4.37 -18.84 -11.28
N GLY A 338 4.82 -17.87 -10.48
CA GLY A 338 5.68 -16.77 -10.94
C GLY A 338 5.00 -15.88 -11.98
N THR A 339 3.68 -15.72 -11.89
CA THR A 339 2.88 -14.94 -12.84
C THR A 339 3.22 -13.45 -12.71
N PRO A 340 3.65 -12.77 -13.79
CA PRO A 340 3.98 -11.35 -13.75
C PRO A 340 2.73 -10.46 -13.72
N HIS A 341 2.90 -9.21 -13.28
CA HIS A 341 1.80 -8.24 -13.19
C HIS A 341 1.03 -8.05 -14.51
N ASP A 342 1.75 -7.96 -15.63
CA ASP A 342 1.13 -7.80 -16.95
C ASP A 342 0.26 -8.99 -17.35
N GLU A 343 0.59 -10.21 -16.88
CA GLU A 343 -0.24 -11.39 -17.13
C GLU A 343 -1.53 -11.33 -16.30
N ILE A 344 -1.49 -10.83 -15.07
CA ILE A 344 -2.70 -10.55 -14.27
C ILE A 344 -3.61 -9.55 -15.01
N LYS A 345 -3.03 -8.46 -15.54
CA LYS A 345 -3.78 -7.48 -16.36
C LYS A 345 -4.37 -8.12 -17.61
N ARG A 346 -3.61 -8.97 -18.33
CA ARG A 346 -4.10 -9.69 -19.51
C ARG A 346 -5.26 -10.63 -19.18
N GLN A 347 -5.19 -11.36 -18.08
CA GLN A 347 -6.29 -12.25 -17.65
C GLN A 347 -7.56 -11.44 -17.32
N ILE A 348 -7.42 -10.29 -16.65
CA ILE A 348 -8.56 -9.37 -16.41
C ILE A 348 -9.12 -8.85 -17.74
N ALA A 349 -8.25 -8.43 -18.67
CA ALA A 349 -8.66 -7.98 -19.99
C ALA A 349 -9.42 -9.07 -20.77
N GLN A 350 -9.02 -10.34 -20.67
CA GLN A 350 -9.74 -11.44 -21.31
C GLN A 350 -11.18 -11.60 -20.77
N VAL A 351 -11.34 -11.57 -19.44
CA VAL A 351 -12.66 -11.70 -18.79
C VAL A 351 -13.55 -10.47 -19.06
N THR A 352 -12.95 -9.29 -19.17
CA THR A 352 -13.64 -8.02 -19.42
C THR A 352 -13.77 -7.67 -20.91
N GLU A 353 -13.32 -8.55 -21.82
CA GLU A 353 -13.28 -8.31 -23.27
C GLU A 353 -12.46 -7.08 -23.68
N GLY A 354 -11.46 -6.71 -22.88
CA GLY A 354 -10.62 -5.54 -23.11
C GLY A 354 -11.33 -4.21 -22.88
N LYS A 355 -12.50 -4.21 -22.25
CA LYS A 355 -13.24 -2.98 -21.91
C LYS A 355 -12.54 -2.24 -20.78
N ASP A 356 -12.57 -0.91 -20.88
CA ASP A 356 -12.08 -0.05 -19.81
C ASP A 356 -12.93 -0.17 -18.53
N PRO A 357 -12.38 0.14 -17.35
CA PRO A 357 -13.17 0.24 -16.12
C PRO A 357 -14.32 1.24 -16.30
N ILE A 358 -15.53 0.85 -15.91
CA ILE A 358 -16.69 1.74 -15.86
C ILE A 358 -16.61 2.73 -14.69
N HIS A 359 -15.80 2.43 -13.68
CA HIS A 359 -15.56 3.32 -12.55
C HIS A 359 -14.17 3.08 -11.94
N VAL A 360 -13.56 4.14 -11.41
CA VAL A 360 -12.26 4.09 -10.73
C VAL A 360 -12.32 4.85 -9.42
N ILE A 361 -12.05 4.15 -8.32
CA ILE A 361 -11.88 4.73 -6.99
C ILE A 361 -10.39 5.00 -6.81
N ARG A 362 -9.99 6.27 -6.96
CA ARG A 362 -8.61 6.70 -6.74
C ARG A 362 -8.28 6.60 -5.25
N GLN A 363 -7.25 5.83 -4.93
CA GLN A 363 -6.75 5.67 -3.57
C GLN A 363 -5.26 5.98 -3.53
N LYS A 364 -4.77 6.44 -2.38
CA LYS A 364 -3.34 6.72 -2.22
C LYS A 364 -2.52 5.44 -2.41
N GLY A 365 -1.44 5.55 -3.17
CA GLY A 365 -0.44 4.50 -3.30
C GLY A 365 0.04 4.03 -1.92
N GLN A 366 0.26 2.73 -1.82
CA GLN A 366 0.69 2.09 -0.61
C GLN A 366 2.20 2.32 -0.45
N LYS A 367 2.61 2.92 0.67
CA LYS A 367 4.00 3.32 0.92
C LYS A 367 4.88 2.22 1.53
N VAL A 368 4.25 1.17 2.05
CA VAL A 368 4.90 0.06 2.77
C VAL A 368 4.36 -1.26 2.24
N ASP A 369 5.16 -2.31 2.21
CA ASP A 369 4.80 -3.57 1.55
C ASP A 369 3.86 -4.48 2.34
N ASN A 370 2.66 -3.96 2.63
CA ASN A 370 1.55 -4.66 3.29
C ASN A 370 0.38 -4.93 2.34
N CYS A 371 0.66 -5.11 1.05
CA CYS A 371 -0.34 -5.19 -0.02
C CYS A 371 -1.43 -6.26 0.22
N THR A 372 -1.13 -7.35 0.92
CA THR A 372 -2.09 -8.39 1.34
C THR A 372 -3.25 -7.87 2.16
N ILE A 373 -3.01 -6.88 3.03
CA ILE A 373 -4.04 -6.23 3.85
C ILE A 373 -4.57 -4.98 3.13
N ALA A 374 -3.68 -4.17 2.55
CA ALA A 374 -4.03 -2.89 1.97
C ALA A 374 -4.96 -3.02 0.76
N ASN A 375 -4.66 -3.95 -0.17
CA ASN A 375 -5.46 -4.14 -1.38
C ASN A 375 -6.78 -4.86 -1.09
N SER A 376 -6.77 -5.91 -0.28
CA SER A 376 -7.98 -6.61 0.17
C SER A 376 -8.92 -5.68 0.92
N GLY A 377 -8.40 -4.87 1.85
CA GLY A 377 -9.20 -3.89 2.56
C GLY A 377 -9.77 -2.82 1.65
N ALA A 378 -8.99 -2.32 0.68
CA ALA A 378 -9.47 -1.33 -0.29
C ALA A 378 -10.49 -1.87 -1.29
N ASN A 379 -10.43 -3.16 -1.64
CA ASN A 379 -11.39 -3.83 -2.52
C ASN A 379 -12.82 -3.81 -1.96
N VAL A 380 -12.98 -3.84 -0.62
CA VAL A 380 -14.27 -3.68 0.05
C VAL A 380 -15.01 -2.42 -0.40
N HIS A 381 -14.31 -1.30 -0.62
CA HIS A 381 -14.94 -0.07 -1.11
C HIS A 381 -15.57 -0.25 -2.50
N GLY A 382 -14.87 -0.93 -3.40
CA GLY A 382 -15.40 -1.22 -4.74
C GLY A 382 -16.57 -2.20 -4.70
N ILE A 383 -16.53 -3.20 -3.81
CA ILE A 383 -17.63 -4.15 -3.61
C ILE A 383 -18.88 -3.43 -3.10
N LEU A 384 -18.76 -2.61 -2.05
CA LEU A 384 -19.87 -1.83 -1.51
C LEU A 384 -20.53 -0.96 -2.58
N LEU A 385 -19.72 -0.35 -3.44
CA LEU A 385 -20.23 0.45 -4.54
C LEU A 385 -20.96 -0.38 -5.60
N CYS A 386 -20.44 -1.56 -5.94
CA CYS A 386 -21.13 -2.50 -6.82
C CYS A 386 -22.45 -2.98 -6.22
N GLN A 387 -22.51 -3.27 -4.91
CA GLN A 387 -23.76 -3.64 -4.23
C GLN A 387 -24.81 -2.52 -4.33
N GLN A 388 -24.41 -1.25 -4.21
CA GLN A 388 -25.32 -0.12 -4.46
C GLN A 388 -25.78 -0.06 -5.93
N ALA A 389 -24.86 -0.27 -6.88
CA ALA A 389 -25.20 -0.29 -8.30
C ALA A 389 -26.21 -1.39 -8.62
N VAL A 390 -26.06 -2.57 -8.02
CA VAL A 390 -27.02 -3.67 -8.15
C VAL A 390 -28.40 -3.26 -7.62
N LYS A 391 -28.48 -2.67 -6.42
CA LYS A 391 -29.76 -2.19 -5.84
C LYS A 391 -30.46 -1.13 -6.69
N LYS A 392 -29.69 -0.26 -7.37
CA LYS A 392 -30.22 0.80 -8.25
C LYS A 392 -30.44 0.33 -9.68
N GLY A 393 -29.93 -0.85 -10.05
CA GLY A 393 -30.04 -1.43 -11.38
C GLY A 393 -29.08 -0.80 -12.41
N GLY A 394 -27.87 -0.43 -11.98
CA GLY A 394 -26.78 0.06 -12.82
C GLY A 394 -25.92 1.15 -12.16
N PHE A 395 -24.66 1.28 -12.58
CA PHE A 395 -23.75 2.35 -12.15
C PHE A 395 -24.19 3.74 -12.63
N ASP A 396 -24.86 3.81 -13.78
CA ASP A 396 -25.43 5.03 -14.37
C ASP A 396 -26.57 5.63 -13.53
N LYS A 397 -27.14 4.85 -12.60
CA LYS A 397 -28.23 5.25 -11.71
C LYS A 397 -27.78 5.57 -10.29
N LEU A 398 -26.48 5.49 -10.01
CA LEU A 398 -25.93 5.88 -8.73
C LEU A 398 -25.97 7.41 -8.59
N ASP A 399 -26.47 7.87 -7.46
CA ASP A 399 -26.41 9.29 -7.09
C ASP A 399 -25.28 9.58 -6.08
N GLY A 400 -25.12 10.85 -5.73
CA GLY A 400 -24.09 11.26 -4.76
C GLY A 400 -24.28 10.68 -3.35
N GLN A 401 -25.50 10.32 -2.96
CA GLN A 401 -25.78 9.70 -1.67
C GLN A 401 -25.33 8.24 -1.67
N ASP A 402 -25.57 7.51 -2.76
CA ASP A 402 -25.11 6.12 -2.91
C ASP A 402 -23.57 6.03 -2.86
N MET A 403 -22.90 6.96 -3.54
CA MET A 403 -21.44 7.10 -3.52
C MET A 403 -20.92 7.43 -2.12
N ALA A 404 -21.61 8.33 -1.40
CA ALA A 404 -21.25 8.72 -0.05
C ALA A 404 -21.43 7.56 0.94
N TYR A 405 -22.55 6.83 0.84
CA TYR A 405 -22.81 5.65 1.66
C TYR A 405 -21.67 4.62 1.53
N ALA A 406 -21.35 4.17 0.31
CA ALA A 406 -20.30 3.17 0.11
C ALA A 406 -18.93 3.63 0.65
N ARG A 407 -18.62 4.92 0.50
CA ARG A 407 -17.39 5.54 1.03
C ARG A 407 -17.39 5.58 2.55
N ASP A 408 -18.49 5.97 3.17
CA ASP A 408 -18.55 6.20 4.61
C ASP A 408 -18.62 4.86 5.37
N GLU A 409 -19.31 3.87 4.84
CA GLU A 409 -19.25 2.47 5.29
C GLU A 409 -17.83 1.89 5.20
N TYR A 410 -17.16 2.08 4.06
CA TYR A 410 -15.75 1.69 3.92
C TYR A 410 -14.83 2.37 4.96
N LYS A 411 -15.03 3.67 5.19
CA LYS A 411 -14.23 4.42 6.19
C LYS A 411 -14.49 3.89 7.60
N GLN A 412 -15.74 3.62 7.95
CA GLN A 412 -16.09 3.07 9.26
C GLN A 412 -15.43 1.70 9.45
N PHE A 413 -15.52 0.81 8.46
CA PHE A 413 -14.81 -0.47 8.48
C PHE A 413 -13.30 -0.31 8.68
N LYS A 414 -12.65 0.61 7.96
CA LYS A 414 -11.21 0.88 8.13
C LYS A 414 -10.88 1.45 9.51
N ALA A 415 -11.77 2.26 10.09
CA ALA A 415 -11.61 2.81 11.43
C ALA A 415 -11.73 1.71 12.49
N ASP A 416 -12.77 0.88 12.42
CA ASP A 416 -13.01 -0.24 13.32
C ASP A 416 -11.85 -1.23 13.31
N MET A 417 -11.41 -1.62 12.11
CA MET A 417 -10.22 -2.43 11.90
C MET A 417 -9.01 -1.90 12.69
N LYS A 418 -8.71 -0.60 12.53
CA LYS A 418 -7.56 0.03 13.17
C LYS A 418 -7.75 0.08 14.69
N ALA A 419 -8.93 0.48 15.15
CA ALA A 419 -9.24 0.58 16.57
C ALA A 419 -9.11 -0.78 17.27
N ASP A 420 -9.67 -1.84 16.68
CA ASP A 420 -9.56 -3.20 17.19
C ASP A 420 -8.09 -3.64 17.27
N LYS A 421 -7.30 -3.40 16.21
CA LYS A 421 -5.88 -3.78 16.20
C LYS A 421 -5.05 -3.01 17.23
N VAL A 422 -5.34 -1.73 17.45
CA VAL A 422 -4.69 -0.91 18.49
C VAL A 422 -5.06 -1.42 19.88
N LYS A 423 -6.34 -1.76 20.11
CA LYS A 423 -6.81 -2.34 21.37
C LYS A 423 -6.10 -3.67 21.66
N GLU A 424 -6.03 -4.57 20.68
CA GLU A 424 -5.31 -5.84 20.78
C GLU A 424 -3.82 -5.61 21.12
N LEU A 425 -3.17 -4.62 20.51
CA LEU A 425 -1.78 -4.27 20.81
C LEU A 425 -1.62 -3.75 22.24
N ALA A 426 -2.51 -2.85 22.67
CA ALA A 426 -2.51 -2.31 24.03
C ALA A 426 -2.71 -3.41 25.08
N GLU A 427 -3.62 -4.36 24.84
CA GLU A 427 -3.84 -5.53 25.69
C GLU A 427 -2.62 -6.47 25.70
N ALA A 428 -1.99 -6.71 24.55
CA ALA A 428 -0.78 -7.50 24.45
C ALA A 428 0.39 -6.89 25.23
N ILE A 429 0.60 -5.57 25.14
CA ILE A 429 1.61 -4.83 25.92
C ILE A 429 1.32 -4.95 27.41
N LYS A 430 0.06 -4.80 27.85
CA LYS A 430 -0.32 -4.94 29.26
C LYS A 430 -0.05 -6.35 29.78
N LYS A 431 -0.32 -7.37 28.96
CA LYS A 431 -0.12 -8.79 29.31
C LYS A 431 1.36 -9.16 29.35
N ASN A 432 2.15 -8.68 28.40
CA ASN A 432 3.59 -8.93 28.29
C ASN A 432 4.37 -7.62 28.26
N PRO A 433 4.46 -6.91 29.39
CA PRO A 433 5.05 -5.59 29.41
C PRO A 433 6.54 -5.62 29.07
N GLY A 434 7.26 -6.73 29.31
CA GLY A 434 8.70 -6.85 29.02
C GLY A 434 9.06 -7.09 27.55
N ASP A 435 8.07 -7.25 26.66
CA ASP A 435 8.34 -7.59 25.25
C ASP A 435 8.75 -6.34 24.44
N SER A 436 10.00 -6.31 24.00
CA SER A 436 10.56 -5.20 23.21
C SER A 436 9.85 -5.02 21.87
N ASP A 437 9.38 -6.10 21.24
CA ASP A 437 8.72 -6.00 19.94
C ASP A 437 7.35 -5.31 20.08
N LEU A 438 6.58 -5.67 21.10
CA LEU A 438 5.30 -5.03 21.41
C LEU A 438 5.48 -3.55 21.78
N ILE A 439 6.52 -3.23 22.55
CA ILE A 439 6.85 -1.84 22.90
C ILE A 439 7.20 -1.04 21.64
N ASN A 440 8.04 -1.59 20.76
CA ASN A 440 8.48 -0.93 19.54
C ASN A 440 7.34 -0.74 18.55
N LEU A 441 6.42 -1.71 18.43
CA LEU A 441 5.17 -1.55 17.69
C LEU A 441 4.31 -0.41 18.27
N GLY A 442 4.15 -0.37 19.60
CA GLY A 442 3.42 0.72 20.27
C GLY A 442 4.01 2.10 19.97
N LYS A 443 5.33 2.26 20.13
CA LYS A 443 6.06 3.49 19.80
C LYS A 443 5.95 3.84 18.32
N GLY A 444 6.08 2.86 17.43
CA GLY A 444 5.93 3.02 15.99
C GLY A 444 4.55 3.55 15.59
N PHE A 445 3.49 3.15 16.30
CA PHE A 445 2.16 3.73 16.09
C PHE A 445 2.08 5.19 16.57
N LEU A 446 2.61 5.51 17.75
CA LEU A 446 2.57 6.85 18.33
C LEU A 446 3.29 7.89 17.46
N ASN A 447 4.37 7.48 16.79
CA ASN A 447 5.17 8.32 15.89
C ASN A 447 4.45 8.70 14.59
N LYS A 448 3.27 8.14 14.30
CA LYS A 448 2.49 8.51 13.11
C LYS A 448 1.90 9.91 13.27
N LYS A 449 2.20 10.80 12.30
CA LYS A 449 1.77 12.20 12.30
C LYS A 449 0.25 12.40 12.38
N ASN A 450 -0.52 11.50 11.75
CA ASN A 450 -1.99 11.60 11.65
C ASN A 450 -2.71 10.40 12.28
N ALA A 451 -2.14 9.81 13.33
CA ALA A 451 -2.86 8.79 14.09
C ALA A 451 -3.92 9.45 15.00
N ASP A 452 -5.05 8.77 15.13
CA ASP A 452 -6.20 9.19 15.94
C ASP A 452 -5.76 9.42 17.41
N PRO A 453 -6.05 10.60 18.00
CA PRO A 453 -5.66 10.92 19.37
C PRO A 453 -6.16 9.92 20.41
N ASP A 454 -7.37 9.39 20.27
CA ASP A 454 -7.94 8.45 21.24
C ASP A 454 -7.21 7.10 21.19
N LEU A 455 -6.85 6.67 19.98
CA LEU A 455 -6.03 5.46 19.79
C LEU A 455 -4.61 5.65 20.31
N LYS A 456 -4.04 6.86 20.17
CA LYS A 456 -2.73 7.18 20.77
C LYS A 456 -2.80 7.10 22.29
N SER A 457 -3.78 7.75 22.90
CA SER A 457 -3.96 7.76 24.36
C SER A 457 -4.07 6.34 24.94
N GLN A 458 -4.80 5.44 24.27
CA GLN A 458 -4.88 4.04 24.68
C GLN A 458 -3.51 3.33 24.73
N LEU A 459 -2.66 3.58 23.73
CA LEU A 459 -1.31 3.01 23.67
C LEU A 459 -0.34 3.68 24.65
N GLU A 460 -0.44 5.00 24.84
CA GLU A 460 0.32 5.73 25.86
C GLU A 460 0.04 5.16 27.25
N LEU A 461 -1.24 4.93 27.58
CA LEU A 461 -1.65 4.29 28.84
C LEU A 461 -1.11 2.86 28.98
N ALA A 462 -1.08 2.08 27.89
CA ALA A 462 -0.54 0.72 27.92
C ALA A 462 0.99 0.70 28.07
N LEU A 463 1.69 1.66 27.46
CA LEU A 463 3.15 1.78 27.53
C LEU A 463 3.63 2.37 28.88
N GLY A 464 2.84 3.24 29.50
CA GLY A 464 3.17 3.86 30.79
C GLY A 464 4.56 4.49 30.80
N SER A 465 5.36 4.20 31.83
CA SER A 465 6.73 4.72 31.99
C SER A 465 7.73 4.25 30.93
N LYS A 466 7.36 3.31 30.05
CA LYS A 466 8.24 2.77 28.99
C LYS A 466 8.36 3.68 27.78
N MET A 467 7.58 4.76 27.73
CA MET A 467 7.76 5.84 26.77
C MET A 467 9.11 6.57 26.92
N LEU A 468 9.69 6.59 28.13
CA LEU A 468 10.89 7.38 28.44
C LEU A 468 12.22 6.63 28.24
N ARG A 469 12.19 5.33 27.87
CA ARG A 469 13.41 4.51 27.86
C ARG A 469 14.24 4.54 26.57
N ASP A 470 13.74 5.17 25.50
CA ASP A 470 14.54 5.38 24.29
C ASP A 470 14.62 6.88 24.00
N THR A 471 15.54 7.56 24.69
CA THR A 471 16.11 8.78 24.13
C THR A 471 17.07 8.30 23.02
N PRO A 472 16.90 8.68 21.75
CA PRO A 472 17.88 8.34 20.74
C PRO A 472 19.20 9.01 21.12
N SER A 473 20.27 8.23 21.26
CA SER A 473 21.60 8.79 21.06
C SER A 473 21.62 9.35 19.63
N THR A 474 21.88 10.65 19.52
CA THR A 474 22.29 11.33 18.29
C THR A 474 23.35 10.49 17.57
N GLN A 475 22.95 9.69 16.58
CA GLN A 475 23.80 9.14 15.53
C GLN A 475 22.94 8.47 14.45
N SER A 476 22.41 9.30 13.54
CA SER A 476 22.32 9.00 12.11
C SER A 476 21.78 10.25 11.40
N GLN A 477 22.59 11.30 11.43
CA GLN A 477 22.70 12.20 10.29
C GLN A 477 24.16 12.08 9.88
N THR A 478 24.47 11.03 9.11
CA THR A 478 25.65 11.11 8.27
C THR A 478 25.30 12.15 7.22
N GLU A 479 25.76 13.38 7.45
CA GLU A 479 25.91 14.38 6.41
C GLU A 479 26.60 13.70 5.21
N LEU A 480 25.88 13.60 4.09
CA LEU A 480 26.52 13.48 2.79
C LEU A 480 27.27 14.79 2.56
N LYS A 481 28.50 14.86 3.07
CA LYS A 481 29.53 15.76 2.56
C LYS A 481 30.27 14.98 1.48
N ILE A 482 30.02 15.34 0.24
CA ILE A 482 31.02 15.31 -0.82
C ILE A 482 31.40 16.76 -1.07
#